data_AF-A0A7W3T882-F1
#
_entry.id   AF-A0A7W3T882-F1
#
_cell.length_a   1.000
_cell.length_b   1.000
_cell.length_c   1.000
_cell.angle_alpha   90.00
_cell.angle_beta   90.00
_cell.angle_gamma   90.00
#
_symmetry.space_group_name_H-M   'P 1'
#
loop_
_entity.id
_entity.type
_entity.pdbx_description
1 polymer ?
#
loop_
_entity_poly.entity_id
_entity_poly.type
_entity_poly.pdbx_seq_one_letter_code
_entity_poly.pdbx_strand_id
1 'polypeptide(L)'
;VTEALADLGLPMDGVRVVDGSGLDRSGRMTTDSLVGLLALAADPARPELRPVLTGLPVAGFTGTLDSRYPDVGAGVVRAKTGTLTGVNALAGTVVDSDGRVLAFAFLTEGTASATAAQNALDRAAAALSRCGCG
;
A
#
# COMPACT_ATOMS: atom_id res chain seq x y z
N VAL A 1 0.61 19.34 4.34
CA VAL A 1 0.69 17.95 3.82
C VAL A 1 0.47 17.91 2.32
N THR A 2 -0.67 18.36 1.80
CA THR A 2 -0.93 18.40 0.34
C THR A 2 0.14 19.16 -0.44
N GLU A 3 0.58 20.31 0.08
CA GLU A 3 1.71 21.08 -0.47
C GLU A 3 3.01 20.27 -0.50
N ALA A 4 3.39 19.64 0.62
CA ALA A 4 4.56 18.75 0.66
C ALA A 4 4.47 17.57 -0.33
N LEU A 5 3.28 16.99 -0.56
CA LEU A 5 3.11 15.96 -1.59
C LEU A 5 3.29 16.52 -3.00
N ALA A 6 2.80 17.73 -3.26
CA ALA A 6 3.00 18.42 -4.53
C ALA A 6 4.48 18.80 -4.76
N ASP A 7 5.17 19.29 -3.73
CA ASP A 7 6.61 19.62 -3.78
C ASP A 7 7.46 18.39 -4.06
N LEU A 8 7.02 17.22 -3.61
CA LEU A 8 7.66 15.94 -3.93
C LEU A 8 7.45 15.51 -5.40
N GLY A 9 6.59 16.21 -6.14
CA GLY A 9 6.27 15.95 -7.54
C GLY A 9 5.22 14.85 -7.75
N LEU A 10 4.43 14.53 -6.72
CA LEU A 10 3.42 13.47 -6.82
C LEU A 10 2.23 13.93 -7.68
N PRO A 11 1.56 13.01 -8.40
CA PRO A 11 0.28 13.29 -9.02
C PRO A 11 -0.72 13.73 -7.95
N MET A 12 -1.29 14.93 -8.08
CA MET A 12 -2.23 15.48 -7.09
C MET A 12 -3.67 15.52 -7.59
N ASP A 13 -3.91 15.21 -8.87
CA ASP A 13 -5.26 15.15 -9.43
C ASP A 13 -6.10 14.10 -8.70
N GLY A 14 -7.23 14.56 -8.13
CA GLY A 14 -8.12 13.71 -7.34
C GLY A 14 -7.67 13.43 -5.91
N VAL A 15 -6.51 13.95 -5.47
CA VAL A 15 -6.03 13.84 -4.09
C VAL A 15 -6.69 14.91 -3.21
N ARG A 16 -7.24 14.47 -2.07
CA ARG A 16 -7.77 15.33 -1.02
C ARG A 16 -7.37 14.78 0.35
N VAL A 17 -6.38 15.38 0.98
CA VAL A 17 -5.98 15.03 2.35
C VAL A 17 -6.77 15.90 3.33
N VAL A 18 -7.54 15.27 4.19
CA VAL A 18 -8.37 15.97 5.21
C VAL A 18 -7.79 15.77 6.60
N ASP A 19 -7.38 14.53 6.89
CA ASP A 19 -6.62 14.19 8.08
C ASP A 19 -5.49 13.21 7.72
N GLY A 20 -4.56 12.98 8.65
CA GLY A 20 -3.42 12.07 8.44
C GLY A 20 -3.73 10.59 8.71
N SER A 21 -4.90 10.28 9.28
CA SER A 21 -5.31 8.91 9.66
C SER A 21 -6.10 8.19 8.56
N GLY A 22 -6.76 8.96 7.68
CA GLY A 22 -7.73 8.47 6.70
C GLY A 22 -9.10 8.15 7.29
N LEU A 23 -9.45 8.63 8.50
CA LEU A 23 -10.76 8.35 9.12
C LEU A 23 -11.87 9.26 8.58
N ASP A 24 -11.53 10.48 8.16
CA ASP A 24 -12.47 11.35 7.46
C ASP A 24 -12.76 10.80 6.06
N ARG A 25 -14.03 10.41 5.85
CA ARG A 25 -14.54 9.82 4.60
C ARG A 25 -14.49 10.75 3.40
N SER A 26 -14.29 12.04 3.63
CA SER A 26 -14.14 13.03 2.57
C SER A 26 -12.70 13.08 2.05
N GLY A 27 -11.75 12.39 2.70
CA GLY A 27 -10.41 12.16 2.20
C GLY A 27 -10.39 11.30 0.94
N ARG A 28 -9.51 11.63 -0.01
CA ARG A 28 -9.32 10.90 -1.26
C ARG A 28 -7.83 10.78 -1.57
N MET A 29 -7.42 9.60 -2.03
CA MET A 29 -6.09 9.32 -2.55
C MET A 29 -6.25 8.49 -3.82
N THR A 30 -5.37 8.68 -4.81
CA THR A 30 -5.33 7.83 -6.01
C THR A 30 -4.27 6.74 -5.86
N THR A 31 -4.41 5.67 -6.64
CA THR A 31 -3.39 4.61 -6.71
C THR A 31 -2.05 5.16 -7.19
N ASP A 32 -2.08 6.10 -8.15
CA ASP A 32 -0.88 6.68 -8.76
C ASP A 32 -0.09 7.53 -7.75
N SER A 33 -0.78 8.34 -6.93
CA SER A 33 -0.12 9.10 -5.87
C SER A 33 0.49 8.20 -4.80
N LEU A 34 -0.20 7.10 -4.44
CA LEU A 34 0.30 6.15 -3.44
C LEU A 34 1.50 5.36 -3.94
N VAL A 35 1.44 4.83 -5.16
CA VAL A 35 2.56 4.12 -5.79
C VAL A 35 3.73 5.08 -6.03
N GLY A 36 3.46 6.30 -6.49
CA GLY A 36 4.47 7.35 -6.65
C GLY A 36 5.20 7.65 -5.34
N LEU A 37 4.46 7.78 -4.22
CA LEU A 37 5.07 8.01 -2.91
C LEU A 37 5.96 6.84 -2.47
N LEU A 38 5.51 5.60 -2.68
CA LEU A 38 6.29 4.40 -2.37
C LEU A 38 7.56 4.31 -3.23
N ALA A 39 7.47 4.67 -4.51
CA ALA A 39 8.62 4.72 -5.42
C ALA A 39 9.62 5.81 -4.99
N LEU A 40 9.14 7.01 -4.64
CA LEU A 40 9.99 8.08 -4.11
C LEU A 40 10.67 7.69 -2.79
N ALA A 41 9.97 6.98 -1.91
CA ALA A 41 10.54 6.49 -0.67
C ALA A 41 11.60 5.40 -0.85
N ALA A 42 11.61 4.73 -2.02
CA ALA A 42 12.63 3.76 -2.39
C ALA A 42 13.86 4.40 -3.05
N ASP A 43 13.77 5.67 -3.47
CA ASP A 43 14.85 6.39 -4.14
C ASP A 43 16.05 6.61 -3.19
N PRO A 44 17.25 6.09 -3.50
CA PRO A 44 18.46 6.34 -2.72
C PRO A 44 18.80 7.82 -2.56
N ALA A 45 18.36 8.69 -3.47
CA ALA A 45 18.55 10.14 -3.39
C ALA A 45 17.64 10.83 -2.37
N ARG A 46 16.66 10.11 -1.80
CA ARG A 46 15.69 10.64 -0.81
C ARG A 46 15.68 9.81 0.49
N PRO A 47 16.83 9.66 1.19
CA PRO A 47 16.93 8.83 2.39
C PRO A 47 15.97 9.25 3.51
N GLU A 48 15.59 10.53 3.56
CA GLU A 48 14.61 11.08 4.50
C GLU A 48 13.20 10.46 4.36
N LEU A 49 12.86 9.90 3.19
CA LEU A 49 11.57 9.23 2.95
C LEU A 49 11.58 7.74 3.29
N ARG A 50 12.76 7.16 3.57
CA ARG A 50 12.91 5.73 3.87
C ARG A 50 12.02 5.20 5.02
N PRO A 51 11.70 6.00 6.06
CA PRO A 51 10.74 5.60 7.09
C PRO A 51 9.35 5.20 6.55
N VAL A 52 8.93 5.75 5.40
CA VAL A 52 7.67 5.36 4.74
C VAL A 52 7.67 3.86 4.40
N LEU A 53 8.81 3.31 3.99
CA LEU A 53 8.93 1.88 3.65
C LEU A 53 9.21 1.01 4.87
N THR A 54 10.08 1.46 5.79
CA THR A 54 10.47 0.64 6.95
C THR A 54 9.41 0.60 8.03
N GLY A 55 8.49 1.57 8.04
CA GLY A 55 7.33 1.59 8.93
C GLY A 55 6.16 0.70 8.46
N LEU A 56 6.24 0.10 7.27
CA LEU A 56 5.16 -0.76 6.76
C LEU A 56 5.10 -2.08 7.55
N PRO A 57 3.89 -2.50 7.99
CA PRO A 57 3.66 -3.84 8.50
C PRO A 57 4.17 -4.92 7.54
N VAL A 58 4.75 -5.99 8.09
CA VAL A 58 5.28 -7.13 7.35
C VAL A 58 4.28 -8.28 7.44
N ALA A 59 3.87 -8.81 6.29
CA ALA A 59 2.92 -9.91 6.18
C ALA A 59 3.37 -11.14 6.97
N GLY A 60 2.52 -11.61 7.89
CA GLY A 60 2.78 -12.76 8.77
C GLY A 60 3.62 -12.46 10.01
N PHE A 61 4.01 -11.19 10.25
CA PHE A 61 4.94 -10.87 11.35
C PHE A 61 4.55 -9.66 12.19
N THR A 62 4.09 -8.56 11.59
CA THR A 62 3.91 -7.31 12.36
C THR A 62 2.66 -6.53 11.97
N GLY A 63 2.20 -5.72 12.92
CA GLY A 63 1.11 -4.77 12.72
C GLY A 63 -0.17 -5.45 12.25
N THR A 64 -0.91 -4.78 11.38
CA THR A 64 -2.21 -5.25 10.87
C THR A 64 -2.11 -6.40 9.87
N LEU A 65 -0.91 -6.92 9.61
CA LEU A 65 -0.67 -8.08 8.75
C LEU A 65 -0.12 -9.30 9.51
N ASP A 66 0.02 -9.24 10.83
CA ASP A 66 0.63 -10.28 11.67
C ASP A 66 0.00 -11.68 11.50
N SER A 67 -1.32 -11.71 11.33
CA SER A 67 -2.17 -12.91 11.22
C SER A 67 -2.66 -13.16 9.79
N ARG A 68 -2.12 -12.41 8.81
CA ARG A 68 -2.46 -12.52 7.39
C ARG A 68 -1.33 -13.21 6.64
N TYR A 69 -1.65 -13.78 5.48
CA TYR A 69 -0.69 -14.50 4.61
C TYR A 69 -0.05 -15.73 5.29
N PRO A 70 -0.81 -16.78 5.65
CA PRO A 70 -0.23 -18.00 6.25
C PRO A 70 0.72 -18.75 5.30
N ASP A 71 0.55 -18.59 4.00
CA ASP A 71 1.32 -19.29 2.97
C ASP A 71 2.11 -18.29 2.11
N VAL A 72 1.54 -17.90 0.96
CA VAL A 72 2.22 -17.05 -0.03
C VAL A 72 2.13 -15.59 0.36
N GLY A 73 3.27 -14.89 0.30
CA GLY A 73 3.36 -13.45 0.57
C GLY A 73 3.90 -13.11 1.96
N ALA A 74 3.98 -14.09 2.87
CA ALA A 74 4.60 -13.92 4.18
C ALA A 74 6.05 -13.42 4.06
N GLY A 75 6.41 -12.40 4.83
CA GLY A 75 7.75 -11.81 4.87
C GLY A 75 8.12 -10.93 3.66
N VAL A 76 7.55 -11.21 2.49
CA VAL A 76 7.86 -10.51 1.23
C VAL A 76 6.87 -9.41 0.88
N VAL A 77 5.64 -9.46 1.39
CA VAL A 77 4.68 -8.34 1.31
C VAL A 77 4.86 -7.42 2.51
N ARG A 78 5.03 -6.13 2.25
CA ARG A 78 5.08 -5.07 3.27
C ARG A 78 4.08 -4.00 2.89
N ALA A 79 3.03 -3.80 3.67
CA ALA A 79 1.96 -2.90 3.27
C ALA A 79 1.19 -2.30 4.44
N LYS A 80 0.71 -1.09 4.23
CA LYS A 80 -0.24 -0.44 5.14
C LYS A 80 -1.66 -0.81 4.73
N THR A 81 -2.46 -1.14 5.73
CA THR A 81 -3.89 -1.42 5.57
C THR A 81 -4.74 -0.18 5.83
N GLY A 82 -5.87 -0.08 5.12
CA GLY A 82 -6.94 0.87 5.41
C GLY A 82 -8.29 0.17 5.30
N THR A 83 -9.13 0.32 6.32
CA THR A 83 -10.45 -0.33 6.38
C THR A 83 -11.45 0.63 7.01
N LEU A 84 -12.48 0.99 6.24
CA LEU A 84 -13.67 1.71 6.68
C LEU A 84 -14.91 0.98 6.18
N THR A 85 -16.09 1.33 6.69
CA THR A 85 -17.35 0.76 6.19
C THR A 85 -17.49 0.99 4.68
N GLY A 86 -17.46 -0.10 3.91
CA GLY A 86 -17.58 -0.06 2.45
C GLY A 86 -16.30 0.29 1.69
N VAL A 87 -15.16 0.53 2.36
CA VAL A 87 -13.89 0.89 1.73
C VAL A 87 -12.75 0.04 2.28
N ASN A 88 -11.98 -0.60 1.41
CA ASN A 88 -10.77 -1.33 1.78
C ASN A 88 -9.61 -0.93 0.89
N ALA A 89 -8.46 -0.72 1.52
CA ALA A 89 -7.23 -0.31 0.87
C ALA A 89 -6.04 -1.14 1.37
N LEU A 90 -5.11 -1.43 0.46
CA LEU A 90 -3.82 -2.03 0.76
C LEU A 90 -2.77 -1.43 -0.17
N ALA A 91 -1.76 -0.77 0.39
CA ALA A 91 -0.69 -0.16 -0.39
C ALA A 91 0.67 -0.44 0.25
N GLY A 92 1.66 -0.76 -0.58
CA GLY A 92 2.97 -1.16 -0.10
C GLY A 92 3.87 -1.73 -1.19
N THR A 93 4.83 -2.53 -0.75
CA THR A 93 5.79 -3.19 -1.63
C THR A 93 5.74 -4.70 -1.49
N VAL A 94 6.17 -5.38 -2.54
CA VAL A 94 6.32 -6.83 -2.59
C VAL A 94 7.59 -7.19 -3.35
N VAL A 95 8.29 -8.21 -2.89
CA VAL A 95 9.41 -8.81 -3.65
C VAL A 95 8.84 -9.91 -4.53
N ASP A 96 9.09 -9.81 -5.84
CA ASP A 96 8.67 -10.76 -6.86
C ASP A 96 9.60 -11.99 -6.93
N SER A 97 9.29 -12.98 -7.77
CA SER A 97 10.10 -14.21 -7.83
C SER A 97 11.49 -14.01 -8.42
N ASP A 98 11.69 -12.92 -9.17
CA ASP A 98 12.97 -12.52 -9.75
C ASP A 98 13.80 -11.68 -8.76
N GLY A 99 13.28 -11.41 -7.55
CA GLY A 99 13.91 -10.60 -6.53
C GLY A 99 13.72 -9.09 -6.73
N ARG A 100 12.84 -8.66 -7.64
CA ARG A 100 12.53 -7.24 -7.89
C ARG A 100 11.52 -6.73 -6.88
N VAL A 101 11.70 -5.50 -6.43
CA VAL A 101 10.73 -4.82 -5.57
C VAL A 101 9.67 -4.16 -6.47
N LEU A 102 8.41 -4.53 -6.27
CA LEU A 102 7.26 -3.93 -6.92
C LEU A 102 6.51 -3.08 -5.89
N ALA A 103 6.15 -1.84 -6.25
CA ALA A 103 5.22 -1.02 -5.48
C ALA A 103 3.79 -1.24 -6.00
N PHE A 104 2.82 -1.28 -5.10
CA PHE A 104 1.42 -1.48 -5.44
C PHE A 104 0.50 -0.66 -4.54
N ALA A 105 -0.69 -0.35 -5.06
CA ALA A 105 -1.79 0.19 -4.30
C ALA A 105 -3.10 -0.39 -4.83
N PHE A 106 -3.90 -0.96 -3.93
CA PHE A 106 -5.24 -1.43 -4.22
C PHE A 106 -6.24 -0.65 -3.38
N LEU A 107 -7.27 -0.12 -4.03
CA LEU A 107 -8.34 0.64 -3.42
C LEU A 107 -9.67 0.05 -3.90
N THR A 108 -10.59 -0.18 -2.96
CA THR A 108 -11.94 -0.70 -3.25
C THR A 108 -12.96 0.12 -2.48
N GLU A 109 -14.08 0.43 -3.14
CA GLU A 109 -15.24 1.12 -2.55
C GLU A 109 -16.52 0.31 -2.83
N GLY A 110 -17.57 0.56 -2.05
CA GLY A 110 -18.87 -0.12 -2.20
C GLY A 110 -18.87 -1.60 -1.78
N THR A 111 -17.90 -2.04 -0.97
CA THR A 111 -17.77 -3.46 -0.62
C THR A 111 -18.81 -3.89 0.42
N ALA A 112 -19.61 -4.92 0.11
CA ALA A 112 -20.60 -5.46 1.05
C ALA A 112 -19.99 -6.23 2.24
N SER A 113 -18.78 -6.77 2.08
CA SER A 113 -18.05 -7.47 3.13
C SER A 113 -16.59 -7.00 3.18
N ALA A 114 -16.22 -6.36 4.30
CA ALA A 114 -14.86 -5.89 4.52
C ALA A 114 -13.85 -7.06 4.53
N THR A 115 -14.21 -8.18 5.18
CA THR A 115 -13.36 -9.38 5.21
C THR A 115 -13.15 -9.98 3.82
N ALA A 116 -14.20 -10.06 2.99
CA ALA A 116 -14.06 -10.59 1.64
C ALA A 116 -13.17 -9.69 0.76
N ALA A 117 -13.34 -8.37 0.86
CA ALA A 117 -12.51 -7.39 0.17
C ALA A 117 -11.05 -7.49 0.63
N GLN A 118 -10.81 -7.49 1.95
CA GLN A 118 -9.49 -7.67 2.53
C GLN A 118 -8.79 -8.92 1.99
N ASN A 119 -9.48 -10.07 2.01
CA ASN A 119 -8.93 -11.33 1.52
C ASN A 119 -8.64 -11.28 0.00
N ALA A 120 -9.45 -10.55 -0.77
CA ALA A 120 -9.19 -10.36 -2.20
C ALA A 120 -7.95 -9.49 -2.44
N LEU A 121 -7.79 -8.41 -1.67
CA LEU A 121 -6.60 -7.55 -1.72
C LEU A 121 -5.33 -8.34 -1.35
N ASP A 122 -5.43 -9.20 -0.35
CA ASP A 122 -4.30 -10.07 0.04
C ASP A 122 -3.90 -11.04 -1.04
N ARG A 123 -4.88 -11.71 -1.66
CA ARG A 123 -4.59 -12.62 -2.76
C ARG A 123 -3.97 -11.90 -3.95
N ALA A 124 -4.40 -10.68 -4.23
CA ALA A 124 -3.81 -9.86 -5.29
C ALA A 124 -2.35 -9.51 -4.98
N ALA A 125 -2.05 -9.05 -3.76
CA ALA A 125 -0.68 -8.75 -3.33
C ALA A 125 0.22 -10.00 -3.32
N ALA A 126 -0.30 -11.12 -2.82
CA ALA A 126 0.39 -12.41 -2.84
C ALA A 126 0.59 -12.98 -4.27
N ALA A 127 -0.25 -12.59 -5.23
CA ALA A 127 -0.03 -12.98 -6.62
C ALA A 127 1.16 -12.24 -7.24
N LEU A 128 1.37 -10.98 -6.86
CA LEU A 128 2.53 -10.19 -7.31
C LEU A 128 3.86 -10.79 -6.86
N SER A 129 3.94 -11.44 -5.69
CA SER A 129 5.18 -12.09 -5.25
C SER A 129 5.57 -13.31 -6.09
N ARG A 130 4.63 -13.83 -6.89
CA ARG A 130 4.85 -14.92 -7.85
C ARG A 130 5.01 -14.41 -9.28
N CYS A 131 4.88 -13.11 -9.51
CA CYS A 131 5.17 -12.54 -10.81
C CYS A 131 6.68 -12.62 -11.05
N GLY A 132 7.04 -13.07 -12.24
CA GLY A 132 8.41 -13.14 -12.72
C GLY A 132 8.41 -13.56 -14.18
N CYS A 133 9.42 -13.13 -14.92
CA CYS A 133 9.62 -13.57 -16.29
C CYS A 133 10.77 -14.57 -16.31
N GLY A 134 10.41 -15.85 -16.30
CA GLY A 134 11.27 -17.01 -16.57
C GLY A 134 10.47 -18.09 -17.27
#